data_AF-A0A9E2L0H4-F1
#
_entry.id   AF-A0A9E2L0H4-F1
#
_cell.length_a   1.000
_cell.length_b   1.000
_cell.length_c   1.000
_cell.angle_alpha   90.00
_cell.angle_beta   90.00
_cell.angle_gamma   90.00
#
_symmetry.space_group_name_H-M   'P 1'
#
loop_
_entity.id
_entity.type
_entity.pdbx_description
1 polymer ?
#
loop_
_entity_poly.entity_id
_entity_poly.type
_entity_poly.pdbx_seq_one_letter_code
_entity_poly.pdbx_strand_id
1 'polypeptide(L)'
;MKSSFYEYFNCSSKEELYQKYKNNDEEVQELFKYFDFLKAKNTQDWIKNKSDLVEFLNAYAPAKNELQIIMLNASGQIRKYKNFDYDTCNIKNILKEIYDNKATSFIMTANLPDITYKKLSNLYNNPLQRMEELSEKLESMVGYTSHTIQIITNNYDNYGEYKPQDTKRNFLSNESTTFTDTDEYKEFMNYIAKKELRELNLLDDREKIKEILIKAYSGLSQENFGIILYDNNNNIKDITNLFIGKIDNSQVDLRLITGILLREDIKGIEILHNHPSGNLRPSRNDISLTEAVEELSTLLEKRFTDHYIIGKGSIFSFKEEGMIENPLRNTPSIKMEKVAEKTKILDTKKGKKIIKRKEEELEL
;
A
#
# COMPACT_ATOMS: atom_id res chain seq x y z
N MET A 1 -20.21 -21.10 10.80
CA MET A 1 -20.63 -20.37 9.59
C MET A 1 -19.83 -19.08 9.57
N LYS A 2 -19.14 -18.74 8.48
CA LYS A 2 -18.65 -17.36 8.33
C LYS A 2 -19.89 -16.51 8.06
N SER A 3 -20.26 -15.63 8.99
CA SER A 3 -21.23 -14.57 8.70
C SER A 3 -20.69 -13.73 7.56
N SER A 4 -21.55 -13.31 6.64
CA SER A 4 -21.18 -12.33 5.62
C SER A 4 -20.69 -11.02 6.27
N PHE A 5 -19.96 -10.18 5.53
CA PHE A 5 -19.49 -8.89 6.04
C PHE A 5 -20.68 -8.03 6.51
N TYR A 6 -21.80 -8.07 5.80
CA TYR A 6 -23.00 -7.33 6.20
C TYR A 6 -23.70 -7.95 7.41
N GLU A 7 -23.79 -9.29 7.45
CA GLU A 7 -24.38 -10.01 8.60
C GLU A 7 -23.60 -9.76 9.88
N TYR A 8 -22.27 -9.60 9.81
CA TYR A 8 -21.43 -9.26 10.95
C TYR A 8 -21.89 -7.97 11.65
N PHE A 9 -22.35 -6.99 10.87
CA PHE A 9 -22.87 -5.71 11.36
C PHE A 9 -24.41 -5.68 11.45
N ASN A 10 -25.05 -6.85 11.51
CA ASN A 10 -26.51 -7.00 11.53
C ASN A 10 -27.19 -6.22 10.39
N CYS A 11 -26.61 -6.25 9.18
CA CYS A 11 -27.13 -5.59 7.99
C CYS A 11 -27.45 -6.60 6.91
N SER A 12 -28.50 -6.34 6.14
CA SER A 12 -28.92 -7.14 4.99
C SER A 12 -28.33 -6.64 3.66
N SER A 13 -27.81 -5.41 3.64
CA SER A 13 -27.20 -4.81 2.45
C SER A 13 -26.17 -3.73 2.78
N LYS A 14 -25.39 -3.33 1.77
CA LYS A 14 -24.47 -2.18 1.82
C LYS A 14 -25.18 -0.86 2.08
N GLU A 15 -26.42 -0.69 1.61
CA GLU A 15 -27.22 0.51 1.84
C GLU A 15 -27.59 0.65 3.32
N GLU A 16 -28.02 -0.45 3.95
CA GLU A 16 -28.35 -0.48 5.38
C GLU A 16 -27.10 -0.21 6.22
N LEU A 17 -25.99 -0.88 5.91
CA LEU A 17 -24.71 -0.66 6.59
C LEU A 17 -24.23 0.78 6.43
N TYR A 18 -24.43 1.39 5.25
CA TYR A 18 -24.08 2.78 5.02
C TYR A 18 -24.93 3.76 5.84
N GLN A 19 -26.22 3.48 6.06
CA GLN A 19 -27.05 4.32 6.93
C GLN A 19 -26.57 4.24 8.38
N LYS A 20 -26.28 3.03 8.90
CA LYS A 20 -25.71 2.86 10.24
C LYS A 20 -24.37 3.59 10.38
N TYR A 21 -23.49 3.43 9.40
CA TYR A 21 -22.23 4.16 9.31
C TYR A 21 -22.44 5.69 9.31
N LYS A 22 -23.33 6.22 8.48
CA LYS A 22 -23.60 7.67 8.41
C LYS A 22 -24.16 8.22 9.73
N ASN A 23 -24.96 7.44 10.43
CA ASN A 23 -25.55 7.81 11.71
C ASN A 23 -24.61 7.58 12.91
N ASN A 24 -23.39 7.06 12.66
CA ASN A 24 -22.44 6.66 13.71
C ASN A 24 -23.07 5.71 14.73
N ASP A 25 -23.80 4.71 14.24
CA ASP A 25 -24.55 3.77 15.07
C ASP A 25 -23.62 2.92 15.97
N GLU A 26 -24.12 2.44 17.11
CA GLU A 26 -23.31 1.66 18.05
C GLU A 26 -22.86 0.32 17.44
N GLU A 27 -23.71 -0.28 16.60
CA GLU A 27 -23.45 -1.57 15.96
C GLU A 27 -22.30 -1.54 14.95
N VAL A 28 -21.87 -0.36 14.49
CA VAL A 28 -20.78 -0.18 13.51
C VAL A 28 -19.52 0.44 14.13
N GLN A 29 -19.45 0.58 15.46
CA GLN A 29 -18.27 1.16 16.13
C GLN A 29 -16.98 0.37 15.87
N GLU A 30 -17.08 -0.94 15.63
CA GLU A 30 -15.93 -1.76 15.26
C GLU A 30 -15.39 -1.42 13.85
N LEU A 31 -16.28 -1.07 12.91
CA LEU A 31 -15.88 -0.59 11.59
C LEU A 31 -15.08 0.73 11.68
N PHE A 32 -15.50 1.65 12.55
CA PHE A 32 -14.76 2.90 12.79
C PHE A 32 -13.39 2.66 13.42
N LYS A 33 -13.31 1.81 14.44
CA LYS A 33 -12.02 1.40 15.05
C LYS A 33 -11.07 0.80 14.01
N TYR A 34 -11.63 0.03 13.08
CA TYR A 34 -10.87 -0.53 11.96
C TYR A 34 -10.40 0.55 10.98
N PHE A 35 -11.22 1.56 10.64
CA PHE A 35 -10.77 2.70 9.84
C PHE A 35 -9.68 3.53 10.53
N ASP A 36 -9.79 3.74 11.83
CA ASP A 36 -8.76 4.44 12.61
C ASP A 36 -7.45 3.65 12.64
N PHE A 37 -7.54 2.32 12.73
CA PHE A 37 -6.39 1.43 12.57
C PHE A 37 -5.72 1.58 11.19
N LEU A 38 -6.50 1.65 10.10
CA LEU A 38 -5.95 1.88 8.76
C LEU A 38 -5.32 3.27 8.60
N LYS A 39 -5.84 4.29 9.28
CA LYS A 39 -5.34 5.67 9.25
C LYS A 39 -4.09 5.87 10.11
N ALA A 40 -3.88 5.04 11.13
CA ALA A 40 -2.67 5.09 11.94
C ALA A 40 -1.46 4.89 11.02
N LYS A 41 -0.70 5.98 10.82
CA LYS A 41 0.48 6.06 9.97
C LYS A 41 1.46 4.96 10.39
N ASN A 42 1.47 3.83 9.68
CA ASN A 42 2.43 2.77 9.96
C ASN A 42 3.79 3.22 9.40
N THR A 43 4.53 3.99 10.19
CA THR A 43 5.97 4.21 9.98
C THR A 43 6.79 2.92 10.12
N GLN A 44 6.17 1.77 10.41
CA GLN A 44 6.86 0.53 10.77
C GLN A 44 6.55 -0.67 9.84
N ASP A 45 6.41 -0.45 8.54
CA ASP A 45 6.23 -1.57 7.58
C ASP A 45 7.54 -2.16 7.07
N TRP A 46 8.70 -1.60 7.43
CA TRP A 46 10.01 -2.08 7.00
C TRP A 46 10.93 -2.36 8.18
N ILE A 47 11.60 -3.50 8.13
CA ILE A 47 12.73 -3.85 8.98
C ILE A 47 13.95 -3.96 8.07
N LYS A 48 14.70 -2.88 7.95
CA LYS A 48 15.95 -2.83 7.17
C LYS A 48 17.17 -2.94 8.07
N ASN A 49 17.02 -2.54 9.32
CA ASN A 49 18.09 -2.53 10.30
C ASN A 49 17.57 -2.89 11.69
N LYS A 50 18.50 -3.03 12.64
CA LYS A 50 18.19 -3.41 14.02
C LYS A 50 17.32 -2.37 14.75
N SER A 51 17.47 -1.08 14.46
CA SER A 51 16.65 -0.03 15.07
C SER A 51 15.18 -0.20 14.70
N ASP A 52 14.91 -0.46 13.42
CA ASP A 52 13.55 -0.69 12.92
C ASP A 52 12.89 -1.90 13.62
N LEU A 53 13.66 -2.97 13.86
CA LEU A 53 13.20 -4.16 14.58
C LEU A 53 12.90 -3.84 16.05
N VAL A 54 13.77 -3.10 16.73
CA VAL A 54 13.56 -2.71 18.13
C VAL A 54 12.30 -1.87 18.27
N GLU A 55 12.10 -0.91 17.37
CA GLU A 55 10.91 -0.06 17.37
C GLU A 55 9.64 -0.86 17.02
N PHE A 56 9.72 -1.84 16.10
CA PHE A 56 8.62 -2.77 15.86
C PHE A 56 8.28 -3.59 17.11
N LEU A 57 9.28 -4.18 17.79
CA LEU A 57 9.06 -4.97 19.00
C LEU A 57 8.56 -4.11 20.17
N ASN A 58 8.94 -2.83 20.25
CA ASN A 58 8.36 -1.88 21.21
C ASN A 58 6.83 -1.76 21.07
N ALA A 59 6.32 -1.82 19.84
CA ALA A 59 4.89 -1.74 19.57
C ALA A 59 4.18 -3.10 19.57
N TYR A 60 4.85 -4.17 19.13
CA TYR A 60 4.22 -5.45 18.75
C TYR A 60 4.92 -6.70 19.34
N ALA A 61 5.64 -6.58 20.45
CA ALA A 61 6.33 -7.73 21.04
C ALA A 61 5.41 -8.93 21.33
N PRO A 62 5.94 -10.17 21.22
CA PRO A 62 5.25 -11.36 21.70
C PRO A 62 4.95 -11.28 23.19
N ALA A 63 3.79 -11.81 23.60
CA ALA A 63 3.46 -11.92 25.02
C ALA A 63 4.37 -12.96 25.72
N LYS A 64 4.28 -13.01 27.05
CA LYS A 64 5.02 -14.01 27.83
C LYS A 64 4.73 -15.42 27.30
N ASN A 65 5.81 -16.17 27.07
CA ASN A 65 5.82 -17.54 26.54
C ASN A 65 5.34 -17.67 25.08
N GLU A 66 5.45 -16.60 24.29
CA GLU A 66 5.13 -16.65 22.86
C GLU A 66 6.39 -16.58 21.96
N LEU A 67 6.32 -17.30 20.85
CA LEU A 67 7.19 -17.18 19.68
C LEU A 67 6.49 -16.30 18.63
N GLN A 68 7.08 -15.18 18.27
CA GLN A 68 6.70 -14.38 17.12
C GLN A 68 7.59 -14.70 15.92
N ILE A 69 6.98 -14.85 14.74
CA ILE A 69 7.69 -14.93 13.47
C ILE A 69 7.20 -13.81 12.57
N ILE A 70 8.14 -13.03 12.02
CA ILE A 70 7.90 -11.89 11.14
C ILE A 70 8.44 -12.24 9.76
N MET A 71 7.56 -12.30 8.76
CA MET A 71 7.88 -12.58 7.36
C MET A 71 8.20 -11.30 6.61
N LEU A 72 9.31 -11.31 5.87
CA LEU A 72 9.82 -10.17 5.12
C LEU A 72 9.97 -10.48 3.64
N ASN A 73 9.79 -9.48 2.78
CA ASN A 73 10.19 -9.56 1.37
C ASN A 73 11.65 -9.09 1.18
N ALA A 74 12.14 -9.17 -0.07
CA ALA A 74 13.52 -8.82 -0.41
C ALA A 74 13.93 -7.37 -0.06
N SER A 75 12.94 -6.48 0.11
CA SER A 75 13.19 -5.08 0.48
C SER A 75 13.18 -4.83 1.99
N GLY A 76 13.02 -5.89 2.81
CA GLY A 76 12.86 -5.80 4.26
C GLY A 76 11.45 -5.40 4.67
N GLN A 77 10.45 -5.47 3.79
CA GLN A 77 9.09 -5.10 4.13
C GLN A 77 8.38 -6.22 4.90
N ILE A 78 7.72 -5.88 6.00
CA ILE A 78 6.88 -6.78 6.77
C ILE A 78 5.66 -7.18 5.94
N ARG A 79 5.62 -8.46 5.58
CA ARG A 79 4.54 -9.09 4.83
C ARG A 79 3.45 -9.60 5.75
N LYS A 80 3.88 -10.25 6.83
CA LYS A 80 3.02 -10.93 7.80
C LYS A 80 3.81 -11.15 9.08
N TYR A 81 3.16 -11.14 10.23
CA TYR A 81 3.75 -11.68 11.45
C TYR A 81 2.70 -12.41 12.27
N LYS A 82 3.12 -13.35 13.10
CA LYS A 82 2.21 -14.15 13.93
C LYS A 82 2.91 -14.60 15.20
N ASN A 83 2.14 -14.62 16.29
CA ASN A 83 2.57 -15.18 17.57
C ASN A 83 2.04 -16.60 17.71
N PHE A 84 2.84 -17.45 18.35
CA PHE A 84 2.56 -18.84 18.65
C PHE A 84 2.89 -19.10 20.11
N ASP A 85 2.13 -19.96 20.77
CA ASP A 85 2.54 -20.50 22.06
C ASP A 85 3.86 -21.27 21.91
N TYR A 86 4.89 -20.86 22.65
CA TYR A 86 6.26 -21.33 22.45
C TYR A 86 6.42 -22.83 22.69
N ASP A 87 5.76 -23.35 23.72
CA ASP A 87 5.88 -24.74 24.15
C ASP A 87 5.15 -25.70 23.20
N THR A 88 3.98 -25.29 22.70
CA THR A 88 3.11 -26.14 21.89
C THR A 88 3.26 -25.96 20.39
N CYS A 89 3.92 -24.89 19.93
CA CYS A 89 4.12 -24.66 18.50
C CYS A 89 4.92 -25.78 17.83
N ASN A 90 4.57 -26.06 16.57
CA ASN A 90 5.28 -27.02 15.73
C ASN A 90 5.33 -26.51 14.29
N ILE A 91 6.25 -27.07 13.51
CA ILE A 91 6.51 -26.62 12.14
C ILE A 91 5.27 -26.64 11.24
N LYS A 92 4.40 -27.64 11.39
CA LYS A 92 3.18 -27.78 10.58
C LYS A 92 2.19 -26.65 10.87
N ASN A 93 1.98 -26.34 12.15
CA ASN A 93 1.10 -25.24 12.56
C ASN A 93 1.69 -23.88 12.13
N ILE A 94 2.99 -23.68 12.38
CA ILE A 94 3.70 -22.47 11.98
C ILE A 94 3.54 -22.25 10.48
N LEU A 95 3.88 -23.23 9.64
CA LEU A 95 3.79 -23.11 8.19
C LEU A 95 2.38 -22.78 7.71
N LYS A 96 1.36 -23.46 8.25
CA LYS A 96 -0.04 -23.20 7.89
C LYS A 96 -0.42 -21.74 8.13
N GLU A 97 0.07 -21.15 9.22
CA GLU A 97 -0.29 -19.81 9.64
C GLU A 97 0.61 -18.73 9.03
N ILE A 98 1.90 -18.97 8.80
CA ILE A 98 2.86 -17.92 8.35
C ILE A 98 3.20 -17.95 6.87
N TYR A 99 2.92 -19.03 6.15
CA TYR A 99 3.36 -19.19 4.77
C TYR A 99 2.91 -18.02 3.89
N ASP A 100 3.85 -17.41 3.16
CA ASP A 100 3.63 -16.34 2.19
C ASP A 100 4.60 -16.53 1.02
N ASN A 101 4.08 -16.83 -0.16
CA ASN A 101 4.86 -17.08 -1.37
C ASN A 101 5.63 -15.86 -1.91
N LYS A 102 5.41 -14.66 -1.36
CA LYS A 102 6.16 -13.44 -1.68
C LYS A 102 7.18 -13.06 -0.60
N ALA A 103 7.22 -13.79 0.51
CA ALA A 103 8.25 -13.62 1.52
C ALA A 103 9.56 -14.30 1.06
N THR A 104 10.68 -13.63 1.32
CA THR A 104 12.03 -14.14 1.03
C THR A 104 12.80 -14.47 2.29
N SER A 105 12.35 -13.93 3.43
CA SER A 105 13.03 -14.05 4.71
C SER A 105 12.09 -13.97 5.89
N PHE A 106 12.61 -14.32 7.07
CA PHE A 106 11.89 -14.14 8.31
C PHE A 106 12.82 -13.73 9.47
N ILE A 107 12.22 -13.19 10.52
CA ILE A 107 12.81 -12.93 11.83
C ILE A 107 12.01 -13.72 12.87
N MET A 108 12.69 -14.36 13.82
CA MET A 108 12.05 -14.99 14.98
C MET A 108 12.37 -14.26 16.27
N THR A 109 11.37 -14.09 17.12
CA THR A 109 11.52 -13.50 18.45
C THR A 109 10.70 -14.29 19.46
N ALA A 110 11.30 -14.78 20.53
CA ALA A 110 10.57 -15.44 21.62
C ALA A 110 10.65 -14.62 22.91
N ASN A 111 9.55 -14.50 23.65
CA ASN A 111 9.53 -13.83 24.95
C ASN A 111 9.44 -14.86 26.09
N LEU A 112 10.59 -15.14 26.71
CA LEU A 112 10.77 -16.18 27.72
C LEU A 112 11.31 -15.54 29.02
N PRO A 113 10.50 -14.73 29.72
CA PRO A 113 10.97 -13.92 30.84
C PRO A 113 11.45 -14.79 32.01
N ASP A 114 10.85 -15.95 32.23
CA ASP A 114 11.16 -16.85 33.34
C ASP A 114 12.51 -17.57 33.18
N ILE A 115 13.17 -17.44 32.02
CA ILE A 115 14.45 -18.05 31.71
C ILE A 115 15.54 -16.99 31.84
N THR A 116 16.56 -17.24 32.68
CA THR A 116 17.76 -16.40 32.73
C THR A 116 18.76 -16.80 31.65
N TYR A 117 19.52 -15.85 31.11
CA TYR A 117 20.50 -16.16 30.06
C TYR A 117 21.54 -17.21 30.47
N LYS A 118 21.96 -17.20 31.74
CA LYS A 118 22.88 -18.22 32.29
C LYS A 118 22.27 -19.64 32.26
N LYS A 119 20.94 -19.76 32.23
CA LYS A 119 20.22 -21.02 32.02
C LYS A 119 20.06 -21.36 30.54
N LEU A 120 19.99 -20.39 29.63
CA LEU A 120 19.96 -20.67 28.18
C LEU A 120 21.15 -21.55 27.82
N SER A 121 22.39 -21.10 28.05
CA SER A 121 23.59 -21.82 27.58
C SER A 121 23.87 -23.20 28.22
N ASN A 122 23.16 -23.59 29.29
CA ASN A 122 23.49 -24.77 30.10
C ASN A 122 22.37 -25.82 30.21
N LEU A 123 21.25 -25.66 29.49
CA LEU A 123 20.13 -26.61 29.51
C LEU A 123 20.24 -27.62 28.37
N TYR A 124 19.98 -28.90 28.68
CA TYR A 124 19.57 -29.89 27.67
C TYR A 124 18.21 -29.43 27.13
N ASN A 125 18.06 -29.30 25.81
CA ASN A 125 16.93 -28.58 25.16
C ASN A 125 16.88 -27.08 25.49
N ASN A 126 17.99 -26.36 25.29
CA ASN A 126 18.01 -24.90 25.40
C ASN A 126 17.00 -24.27 24.41
N PRO A 127 16.15 -23.31 24.84
CA PRO A 127 15.25 -22.55 23.99
C PRO A 127 15.87 -22.01 22.69
N LEU A 128 17.14 -21.61 22.73
CA LEU A 128 17.86 -21.14 21.54
C LEU A 128 18.04 -22.26 20.51
N GLN A 129 18.47 -23.43 20.95
CA GLN A 129 18.62 -24.61 20.09
C GLN A 129 17.28 -25.00 19.45
N ARG A 130 16.18 -24.97 20.21
CA ARG A 130 14.85 -25.24 19.66
C ARG A 130 14.45 -24.24 18.56
N MET A 131 14.75 -22.95 18.76
CA MET A 131 14.47 -21.92 17.76
C MET A 131 15.35 -22.07 16.51
N GLU A 132 16.63 -22.41 16.69
CA GLU A 132 17.54 -22.72 15.58
C GLU A 132 17.05 -23.92 14.77
N GLU A 133 16.65 -25.02 15.43
CA GLU A 133 16.07 -26.19 14.77
C GLU A 133 14.77 -25.87 14.00
N LEU A 134 13.92 -24.99 14.55
CA LEU A 134 12.72 -24.51 13.86
C LEU A 134 13.09 -23.63 12.65
N SER A 135 14.09 -22.79 12.80
CA SER A 135 14.63 -21.93 11.73
C SER A 135 15.14 -22.77 10.58
N GLU A 136 16.06 -23.69 10.81
CA GLU A 136 16.63 -24.58 9.78
C GLU A 136 15.55 -25.39 9.06
N LYS A 137 14.51 -25.85 9.78
CA LYS A 137 13.37 -26.54 9.17
C LYS A 137 12.56 -25.63 8.26
N LEU A 138 12.32 -24.37 8.64
CA LEU A 138 11.63 -23.41 7.78
C LEU A 138 12.45 -23.05 6.53
N GLU A 139 13.76 -22.83 6.71
CA GLU A 139 14.66 -22.56 5.59
C GLU A 139 14.71 -23.72 4.60
N SER A 140 14.87 -24.95 5.09
CA SER A 140 14.94 -26.15 4.23
C SER A 140 13.61 -26.52 3.57
N MET A 141 12.47 -26.28 4.22
CA MET A 141 11.16 -26.65 3.67
C MET A 141 10.59 -25.62 2.68
N VAL A 142 10.88 -24.33 2.89
CA VAL A 142 10.20 -23.24 2.14
C VAL A 142 11.17 -22.33 1.41
N GLY A 143 12.48 -22.44 1.67
CA GLY A 143 13.49 -21.60 1.02
C GLY A 143 13.53 -20.16 1.50
N TYR A 144 12.90 -19.84 2.63
CA TYR A 144 13.07 -18.54 3.28
C TYR A 144 14.47 -18.45 3.90
N THR A 145 15.01 -17.24 4.03
CA THR A 145 16.27 -16.99 4.73
C THR A 145 16.02 -16.39 6.12
N SER A 146 16.55 -17.02 7.17
CA SER A 146 16.51 -16.46 8.52
C SER A 146 17.46 -15.27 8.62
N HIS A 147 16.96 -14.12 9.07
CA HIS A 147 17.78 -12.92 9.26
C HIS A 147 18.22 -12.73 10.70
N THR A 148 17.37 -13.07 11.67
CA THR A 148 17.63 -12.83 13.09
C THR A 148 16.78 -13.76 13.95
N ILE A 149 17.39 -14.30 15.00
CA ILE A 149 16.72 -15.03 16.07
C ILE A 149 16.99 -14.28 17.37
N GLN A 150 15.93 -13.89 18.07
CA GLN A 150 16.02 -13.12 19.31
C GLN A 150 15.23 -13.80 20.44
N ILE A 151 15.79 -13.80 21.64
CA ILE A 151 15.10 -14.24 22.86
C ILE A 151 15.07 -13.07 23.83
N ILE A 152 13.87 -12.68 24.25
CA ILE A 152 13.62 -11.67 25.27
C ILE A 152 13.56 -12.40 26.62
N THR A 153 14.39 -12.00 27.58
CA THR A 153 14.48 -12.60 28.93
C THR A 153 14.48 -11.52 30.02
N ASN A 154 14.24 -11.89 31.27
CA ASN A 154 14.20 -10.93 32.39
C ASN A 154 15.55 -10.29 32.74
N ASN A 155 16.69 -10.82 32.26
CA ASN A 155 18.03 -10.33 32.62
C ASN A 155 19.05 -10.58 31.50
N TYR A 156 19.00 -9.79 30.41
CA TYR A 156 20.22 -9.53 29.65
C TYR A 156 20.40 -8.05 29.35
N ASP A 157 21.38 -7.50 30.06
CA ASP A 157 22.06 -6.26 29.81
C ASP A 157 22.67 -6.24 28.40
N ASN A 158 22.52 -5.11 27.72
CA ASN A 158 23.24 -4.65 26.54
C ASN A 158 23.19 -5.51 25.26
N TYR A 159 22.12 -5.29 24.48
CA TYR A 159 22.24 -4.83 23.08
C TYR A 159 20.91 -4.19 22.62
N GLY A 160 20.57 -3.05 23.24
CA GLY A 160 19.36 -2.25 22.99
C GLY A 160 18.25 -2.59 23.97
N GLU A 161 18.04 -1.74 24.98
CA GLU A 161 17.07 -1.94 26.06
C GLU A 161 15.64 -2.11 25.53
N TYR A 162 15.09 -3.33 25.59
CA TYR A 162 13.64 -3.56 25.59
C TYR A 162 13.22 -3.87 27.02
N LYS A 163 12.47 -2.96 27.66
CA LYS A 163 11.78 -3.22 28.92
C LYS A 163 10.33 -3.57 28.57
N PRO A 164 9.85 -4.79 28.88
CA PRO A 164 8.45 -5.14 28.65
C PRO A 164 7.58 -4.22 29.51
N GLN A 165 6.92 -3.24 28.89
CA GLN A 165 5.75 -2.63 29.51
C GLN A 165 4.62 -3.66 29.36
N ASP A 166 3.81 -3.85 30.41
CA ASP A 166 2.60 -4.67 30.39
C ASP A 166 1.59 -4.10 29.37
N THR A 167 1.83 -4.30 28.08
CA THR A 167 0.95 -3.88 27.01
C THR A 167 -0.07 -4.98 26.80
N LYS A 168 -1.18 -4.89 27.53
CA LYS A 168 -2.46 -5.43 27.07
C LYS A 168 -2.83 -4.73 25.75
N ARG A 169 -2.33 -5.23 24.63
CA ARG A 169 -2.79 -4.87 23.28
C ARG A 169 -2.92 -6.12 22.41
N ASN A 170 -3.90 -6.95 22.78
CA ASN A 170 -4.63 -7.71 21.78
C ASN A 170 -5.54 -6.73 21.04
N PHE A 171 -5.04 -6.06 20.01
CA PHE A 171 -5.90 -5.41 19.05
C PHE A 171 -5.60 -5.98 17.66
N LEU A 172 -6.54 -6.81 17.20
CA LEU A 172 -6.73 -7.25 15.83
C LEU A 172 -5.74 -8.31 15.28
N SER A 173 -5.60 -9.43 15.99
CA SER A 173 -5.14 -10.68 15.37
C SER A 173 -6.32 -11.67 15.32
N ASN A 174 -7.09 -11.62 14.22
CA ASN A 174 -7.66 -12.78 13.51
C ASN A 174 -8.86 -12.41 12.61
N GLU A 175 -9.69 -11.43 12.96
CA GLU A 175 -10.94 -11.18 12.20
C GLU A 175 -10.84 -10.09 11.12
N SER A 176 -10.12 -8.99 11.36
CA SER A 176 -10.06 -7.87 10.40
C SER A 176 -9.44 -8.25 9.06
N THR A 177 -8.38 -9.06 9.05
CA THR A 177 -7.80 -9.61 7.80
C THR A 177 -8.73 -10.57 7.07
N THR A 178 -9.75 -11.10 7.73
CA THR A 178 -10.70 -12.05 7.13
C THR A 178 -11.73 -11.34 6.26
N PHE A 179 -12.09 -10.10 6.60
CA PHE A 179 -13.09 -9.33 5.87
C PHE A 179 -12.51 -8.47 4.76
N THR A 180 -11.29 -7.94 4.89
CA THR A 180 -10.65 -7.05 3.89
C THR A 180 -10.51 -7.68 2.50
N ASP A 181 -10.41 -9.00 2.45
CA ASP A 181 -10.28 -9.76 1.20
C ASP A 181 -11.63 -10.20 0.60
N THR A 182 -12.74 -9.97 1.32
CA THR A 182 -14.08 -10.32 0.82
C THR A 182 -14.58 -9.33 -0.23
N ASP A 183 -15.34 -9.83 -1.20
CA ASP A 183 -15.93 -8.99 -2.24
C ASP A 183 -16.96 -8.01 -1.65
N GLU A 184 -17.66 -8.38 -0.58
CA GLU A 184 -18.64 -7.53 0.12
C GLU A 184 -18.00 -6.33 0.82
N TYR A 185 -16.84 -6.53 1.47
CA TYR A 185 -16.08 -5.43 2.04
C TYR A 185 -15.62 -4.47 0.94
N LYS A 186 -15.02 -4.99 -0.14
CA LYS A 186 -14.56 -4.16 -1.28
C LYS A 186 -15.72 -3.40 -1.91
N GLU A 187 -16.86 -4.05 -2.10
CA GLU A 187 -18.09 -3.44 -2.59
C GLU A 187 -18.55 -2.31 -1.68
N PHE A 188 -18.55 -2.54 -0.36
CA PHE A 188 -18.96 -1.55 0.61
C PHE A 188 -18.02 -0.34 0.66
N MET A 189 -16.70 -0.56 0.61
CA MET A 189 -15.72 0.53 0.58
C MET A 189 -15.85 1.39 -0.69
N ASN A 190 -16.09 0.76 -1.84
CA ASN A 190 -16.38 1.46 -3.09
C ASN A 190 -17.69 2.25 -2.98
N TYR A 191 -18.71 1.68 -2.31
CA TYR A 191 -19.97 2.37 -2.08
C TYR A 191 -19.81 3.60 -1.18
N ILE A 192 -19.02 3.52 -0.10
CA ILE A 192 -18.66 4.66 0.75
C ILE A 192 -17.98 5.73 -0.09
N ALA A 193 -16.91 5.39 -0.84
CA ALA A 193 -16.17 6.34 -1.65
C ALA A 193 -17.09 7.09 -2.62
N LYS A 194 -17.96 6.34 -3.34
CA LYS A 194 -18.91 6.91 -4.29
C LYS A 194 -19.94 7.84 -3.63
N LYS A 195 -20.37 7.55 -2.41
CA LYS A 195 -21.34 8.38 -1.69
C LYS A 195 -20.71 9.61 -1.04
N GLU A 196 -19.53 9.46 -0.44
CA GLU A 196 -18.87 10.54 0.30
C GLU A 196 -18.13 11.53 -0.61
N LEU A 197 -17.62 11.09 -1.76
CA LEU A 197 -16.93 11.97 -2.72
C LEU A 197 -17.89 12.79 -3.57
N ARG A 198 -19.11 12.30 -3.81
CA ARG A 198 -20.07 12.96 -4.68
C ARG A 198 -20.41 14.35 -4.12
N GLU A 199 -20.41 15.34 -5.02
CA GLU A 199 -20.67 16.75 -4.70
C GLU A 199 -19.59 17.47 -3.88
N LEU A 200 -18.48 16.80 -3.53
CA LEU A 200 -17.30 17.52 -3.04
C LEU A 200 -16.62 18.28 -4.17
N ASN A 201 -15.99 19.41 -3.83
CA ASN A 201 -15.21 20.19 -4.78
C ASN A 201 -13.74 19.78 -4.75
N LEU A 202 -13.16 19.43 -5.90
CA LEU A 202 -11.76 18.98 -6.01
C LEU A 202 -10.72 19.97 -5.49
N LEU A 203 -11.04 21.26 -5.53
CA LEU A 203 -10.11 22.31 -5.10
C LEU A 203 -10.30 22.63 -3.63
N ASP A 204 -11.55 22.76 -3.19
CA ASP A 204 -11.86 23.24 -1.84
C ASP A 204 -11.83 22.11 -0.79
N ASP A 205 -12.15 20.87 -1.19
CA ASP A 205 -12.28 19.71 -0.29
C ASP A 205 -11.11 18.72 -0.40
N ARG A 206 -9.95 19.15 -0.89
CA ARG A 206 -8.82 18.27 -1.23
C ARG A 206 -8.39 17.32 -0.11
N GLU A 207 -8.23 17.82 1.11
CA GLU A 207 -7.82 16.98 2.25
C GLU A 207 -8.90 15.96 2.61
N LYS A 208 -10.18 16.37 2.55
CA LYS A 208 -11.32 15.48 2.78
C LYS A 208 -11.39 14.38 1.71
N ILE A 209 -11.13 14.72 0.45
CA ILE A 209 -11.05 13.75 -0.66
C ILE A 209 -9.96 12.72 -0.37
N LYS A 210 -8.75 13.15 -0.02
CA LYS A 210 -7.64 12.26 0.34
C LYS A 210 -8.00 11.33 1.51
N GLU A 211 -8.64 11.85 2.55
CA GLU A 211 -9.08 11.03 3.69
C GLU A 211 -10.07 9.93 3.28
N ILE A 212 -11.03 10.26 2.40
CA ILE A 212 -12.00 9.30 1.88
C ILE A 212 -11.29 8.25 1.02
N LEU A 213 -10.35 8.66 0.16
CA LEU A 213 -9.57 7.74 -0.67
C LEU A 213 -8.70 6.80 0.18
N ILE A 214 -8.00 7.33 1.20
CA ILE A 214 -7.23 6.50 2.14
C ILE A 214 -8.17 5.50 2.82
N LYS A 215 -9.32 5.96 3.34
CA LYS A 215 -10.28 5.08 4.01
C LYS A 215 -10.75 3.95 3.10
N ALA A 216 -11.11 4.27 1.85
CA ALA A 216 -11.69 3.32 0.90
C ALA A 216 -10.69 2.36 0.27
N TYR A 217 -9.46 2.80 0.01
CA TYR A 217 -8.49 2.06 -0.80
C TYR A 217 -7.26 1.56 -0.01
N SER A 218 -7.02 2.05 1.21
CA SER A 218 -5.94 1.55 2.08
C SER A 218 -6.21 0.11 2.52
N GLY A 219 -5.17 -0.73 2.50
CA GLY A 219 -5.25 -2.10 2.99
C GLY A 219 -5.94 -3.09 2.04
N LEU A 220 -6.40 -2.67 0.85
CA LEU A 220 -6.87 -3.60 -0.17
C LEU A 220 -5.72 -4.51 -0.63
N SER A 221 -5.95 -5.82 -0.63
CA SER A 221 -4.93 -6.84 -0.96
C SER A 221 -4.56 -6.93 -2.44
N GLN A 222 -5.40 -6.36 -3.29
CA GLN A 222 -5.20 -6.20 -4.72
C GLN A 222 -5.10 -4.71 -5.05
N GLU A 223 -4.35 -4.41 -6.09
CA GLU A 223 -4.25 -3.07 -6.63
C GLU A 223 -5.54 -2.77 -7.41
N ASN A 224 -6.20 -1.68 -7.05
CA ASN A 224 -7.46 -1.22 -7.61
C ASN A 224 -7.19 0.12 -8.28
N PHE A 225 -7.47 0.22 -9.57
CA PHE A 225 -7.33 1.46 -10.33
C PHE A 225 -8.69 2.14 -10.46
N GLY A 226 -8.75 3.41 -10.08
CA GLY A 226 -9.95 4.23 -10.07
C GLY A 226 -9.78 5.54 -10.82
N ILE A 227 -10.91 6.09 -11.26
CA ILE A 227 -10.99 7.38 -11.94
C ILE A 227 -12.08 8.24 -11.30
N ILE A 228 -11.71 9.46 -10.92
CA ILE A 228 -12.63 10.49 -10.41
C ILE A 228 -13.01 11.39 -11.59
N LEU A 229 -14.30 11.64 -11.77
CA LEU A 229 -14.85 12.49 -12.81
C LEU A 229 -15.39 13.78 -12.20
N TYR A 230 -15.10 14.92 -12.79
CA TYR A 230 -15.58 16.21 -12.27
C TYR A 230 -16.10 17.14 -13.36
N ASP A 231 -16.98 18.05 -12.95
CA ASP A 231 -17.64 19.03 -13.83
C ASP A 231 -16.85 20.34 -13.97
N ASN A 232 -17.44 21.31 -14.71
CA ASN A 232 -16.82 22.61 -14.95
C ASN A 232 -16.54 23.43 -13.69
N ASN A 233 -17.31 23.19 -12.63
CA ASN A 233 -17.16 23.83 -11.32
C ASN A 233 -16.19 23.07 -10.41
N ASN A 234 -15.57 21.99 -10.92
CA ASN A 234 -14.71 21.06 -10.19
C ASN A 234 -15.44 20.24 -9.13
N ASN A 235 -16.77 20.12 -9.23
CA ASN A 235 -17.53 19.22 -8.37
C ASN A 235 -17.38 17.79 -8.87
N ILE A 236 -17.08 16.87 -7.96
CA ILE A 236 -16.97 15.44 -8.26
C ILE A 236 -18.35 14.91 -8.63
N LYS A 237 -18.45 14.36 -9.84
CA LYS A 237 -19.65 13.73 -10.38
C LYS A 237 -19.73 12.26 -10.00
N ASP A 238 -18.62 11.55 -10.14
CA ASP A 238 -18.54 10.12 -9.88
C ASP A 238 -17.10 9.66 -9.64
N ILE A 239 -16.97 8.47 -9.06
CA ILE A 239 -15.74 7.68 -8.99
C ILE A 239 -16.05 6.28 -9.53
N THR A 240 -15.18 5.76 -10.38
CA THR A 240 -15.34 4.43 -10.98
C THR A 240 -14.05 3.65 -10.86
N ASN A 241 -14.13 2.40 -10.39
CA ASN A 241 -13.00 1.47 -10.46
C ASN A 241 -13.01 0.81 -11.84
N LEU A 242 -11.89 0.89 -12.55
CA LEU A 242 -11.76 0.31 -13.89
C LEU A 242 -11.06 -1.06 -13.85
N PHE A 243 -10.19 -1.29 -12.87
CA PHE A 243 -9.41 -2.52 -12.80
C PHE A 243 -9.11 -2.99 -11.37
N ILE A 244 -9.02 -4.31 -11.18
CA ILE A 244 -8.63 -4.99 -9.95
C ILE A 244 -7.57 -6.05 -10.30
N GLY A 245 -6.33 -5.89 -9.84
CA GLY A 245 -5.20 -6.76 -10.17
C GLY A 245 -3.87 -5.98 -10.26
N LYS A 246 -2.76 -6.63 -10.62
CA LYS A 246 -1.48 -5.91 -10.85
C LYS A 246 -1.63 -4.98 -12.07
N ILE A 247 -1.17 -3.73 -11.95
CA ILE A 247 -0.96 -2.86 -13.10
C ILE A 247 0.25 -3.39 -13.91
N ASP A 248 0.00 -4.40 -14.75
CA ASP A 248 1.00 -4.89 -15.72
C ASP A 248 0.94 -4.05 -17.01
N ASN A 249 2.11 -3.81 -17.59
CA ASN A 249 2.39 -2.85 -18.67
C ASN A 249 1.66 -3.09 -20.02
N SER A 250 0.71 -4.03 -20.12
CA SER A 250 0.17 -4.47 -21.40
C SER A 250 -1.23 -3.90 -21.68
N GLN A 251 -1.31 -2.70 -22.24
CA GLN A 251 -2.42 -2.19 -23.08
C GLN A 251 -3.84 -2.11 -22.47
N VAL A 252 -3.98 -2.24 -21.15
CA VAL A 252 -5.16 -1.83 -20.36
C VAL A 252 -4.65 -0.68 -19.48
N ASP A 253 -5.11 0.57 -19.57
CA ASP A 253 -6.52 0.98 -19.70
C ASP A 253 -6.76 2.33 -20.41
N LEU A 254 -5.87 2.75 -21.31
CA LEU A 254 -6.08 4.00 -22.06
C LEU A 254 -7.37 3.97 -22.88
N ARG A 255 -7.85 2.80 -23.32
CA ARG A 255 -9.10 2.67 -24.09
C ARG A 255 -10.34 2.95 -23.25
N LEU A 256 -10.44 2.44 -22.02
CA LEU A 256 -11.59 2.76 -21.15
C LEU A 256 -11.49 4.21 -20.68
N ILE A 257 -10.29 4.69 -20.36
CA ILE A 257 -10.04 6.10 -20.02
C ILE A 257 -10.45 7.01 -21.19
N THR A 258 -10.11 6.67 -22.44
CA THR A 258 -10.58 7.39 -23.64
C THR A 258 -12.11 7.44 -23.70
N GLY A 259 -12.78 6.30 -23.50
CA GLY A 259 -14.26 6.26 -23.49
C GLY A 259 -14.89 7.18 -22.44
N ILE A 260 -14.24 7.30 -21.28
CA ILE A 260 -14.64 8.21 -20.21
C ILE A 260 -14.34 9.67 -20.57
N LEU A 261 -13.16 9.95 -21.12
CA LEU A 261 -12.75 11.29 -21.54
C LEU A 261 -13.60 11.83 -22.69
N LEU A 262 -14.16 10.97 -23.54
CA LEU A 262 -15.10 11.35 -24.61
C LEU A 262 -16.46 11.80 -24.09
N ARG A 263 -16.73 11.71 -22.78
CA ARG A 263 -17.98 12.20 -22.22
C ARG A 263 -18.04 13.73 -22.25
N GLU A 264 -19.12 14.27 -22.78
CA GLU A 264 -19.37 15.72 -22.81
C GLU A 264 -19.69 16.31 -21.44
N ASP A 265 -20.17 15.49 -20.51
CA ASP A 265 -20.68 15.94 -19.22
C ASP A 265 -19.59 16.11 -18.14
N ILE A 266 -18.30 15.95 -18.50
CA ILE A 266 -17.15 16.11 -17.60
C ILE A 266 -16.18 17.17 -18.13
N LYS A 267 -15.54 17.89 -17.22
CA LYS A 267 -14.42 18.80 -17.52
C LYS A 267 -13.09 18.06 -17.56
N GLY A 268 -12.95 17.05 -16.72
CA GLY A 268 -11.69 16.35 -16.55
C GLY A 268 -11.78 15.19 -15.57
N ILE A 269 -10.61 14.62 -15.30
CA ILE A 269 -10.43 13.43 -14.46
C ILE A 269 -9.24 13.57 -13.50
N GLU A 270 -9.27 12.79 -12.44
CA GLU A 270 -8.11 12.38 -11.64
C GLU A 270 -8.07 10.86 -11.61
N ILE A 271 -6.89 10.26 -11.54
CA ILE A 271 -6.74 8.81 -11.44
C ILE A 271 -6.15 8.43 -10.08
N LEU A 272 -6.38 7.19 -9.66
CA LEU A 272 -5.82 6.67 -8.44
C LEU A 272 -5.59 5.16 -8.49
N HIS A 273 -4.65 4.68 -7.67
CA HIS A 273 -4.58 3.27 -7.33
C HIS A 273 -3.98 3.03 -5.96
N ASN A 274 -4.31 1.89 -5.36
CA ASN A 274 -3.64 1.47 -4.13
C ASN A 274 -2.46 0.55 -4.43
N HIS A 275 -1.38 0.71 -3.66
CA HIS A 275 -0.31 -0.29 -3.59
C HIS A 275 -0.62 -1.25 -2.44
N PRO A 276 -0.87 -2.56 -2.68
CA PRO A 276 -1.08 -3.53 -1.61
C PRO A 276 0.13 -3.68 -0.68
N SER A 277 1.32 -3.32 -1.18
CA SER A 277 2.50 -3.20 -0.35
C SER A 277 2.33 -2.09 0.69
N GLY A 278 1.63 -1.00 0.37
CA GLY A 278 1.57 0.21 1.18
C GLY A 278 2.69 1.21 0.86
N ASN A 279 3.60 0.89 -0.05
CA ASN A 279 4.61 1.83 -0.51
C ASN A 279 3.95 2.96 -1.32
N LEU A 280 4.37 4.19 -1.07
CA LEU A 280 3.90 5.36 -1.80
C LEU A 280 4.80 5.74 -2.99
N ARG A 281 5.97 5.12 -3.10
CA ARG A 281 6.92 5.42 -4.16
C ARG A 281 6.36 4.95 -5.50
N PRO A 282 6.14 5.86 -6.48
CA PRO A 282 5.71 5.47 -7.81
C PRO A 282 6.75 4.56 -8.46
N SER A 283 6.27 3.51 -9.11
CA SER A 283 7.03 2.68 -10.03
C SER A 283 7.23 3.41 -11.37
N ARG A 284 8.09 2.86 -12.23
CA ARG A 284 8.22 3.38 -13.60
C ARG A 284 6.92 3.26 -14.39
N ASN A 285 6.16 2.20 -14.15
CA ASN A 285 4.87 1.99 -14.82
C ASN A 285 3.85 3.06 -14.38
N ASP A 286 3.83 3.40 -13.09
CA ASP A 286 2.95 4.46 -12.58
C ASP A 286 3.24 5.80 -13.27
N ILE A 287 4.52 6.14 -13.41
CA ILE A 287 4.97 7.38 -14.09
C ILE A 287 4.55 7.36 -15.56
N SER A 288 4.87 6.27 -16.29
CA SER A 288 4.51 6.17 -17.72
C SER A 288 3.00 6.17 -17.96
N LEU A 289 2.21 5.60 -17.04
CA LEU A 289 0.74 5.67 -17.09
C LEU A 289 0.26 7.11 -16.89
N THR A 290 0.80 7.82 -15.89
CA THR A 290 0.48 9.25 -15.65
C THR A 290 0.72 10.08 -16.91
N GLU A 291 1.91 9.94 -17.51
CA GLU A 291 2.31 10.68 -18.71
C GLU A 291 1.35 10.37 -19.88
N ALA A 292 1.02 9.10 -20.10
CA ALA A 292 0.11 8.71 -21.18
C ALA A 292 -1.32 9.22 -20.98
N VAL A 293 -1.83 9.22 -19.74
CA VAL A 293 -3.17 9.77 -19.42
C VAL A 293 -3.19 11.29 -19.55
N GLU A 294 -2.12 11.98 -19.17
CA GLU A 294 -1.99 13.43 -19.34
C GLU A 294 -1.98 13.83 -20.83
N GLU A 295 -1.19 13.12 -21.64
CA GLU A 295 -1.14 13.32 -23.09
C GLU A 295 -2.51 13.07 -23.74
N LEU A 296 -3.17 11.97 -23.38
CA LEU A 296 -4.49 11.61 -23.89
C LEU A 296 -5.56 12.63 -23.49
N SER A 297 -5.55 13.08 -22.24
CA SER A 297 -6.49 14.09 -21.75
C SER A 297 -6.31 15.41 -22.50
N THR A 298 -5.05 15.81 -22.73
CA THR A 298 -4.71 17.00 -23.53
C THR A 298 -5.21 16.88 -24.96
N LEU A 299 -5.02 15.72 -25.60
CA LEU A 299 -5.48 15.45 -26.97
C LEU A 299 -7.00 15.55 -27.10
N LEU A 300 -7.74 15.12 -26.08
CA LEU A 300 -9.20 15.13 -26.03
C LEU A 300 -9.78 16.42 -25.40
N GLU A 301 -8.94 17.45 -25.22
CA GLU A 301 -9.32 18.74 -24.63
C GLU A 301 -9.99 18.63 -23.24
N LYS A 302 -9.61 17.60 -22.48
CA LYS A 302 -10.03 17.38 -21.08
C LYS A 302 -8.91 17.71 -20.12
N ARG A 303 -9.26 18.00 -18.87
CA ARG A 303 -8.26 18.22 -17.81
C ARG A 303 -7.88 16.92 -17.12
N PHE A 304 -6.58 16.76 -16.89
CA PHE A 304 -6.04 15.79 -15.95
C PHE A 304 -5.38 16.55 -14.81
N THR A 305 -5.90 16.40 -13.58
CA THR A 305 -5.47 17.25 -12.46
C THR A 305 -4.58 16.58 -11.44
N ASP A 306 -4.67 15.26 -11.26
CA ASP A 306 -3.84 14.55 -10.30
C ASP A 306 -3.82 13.04 -10.57
N HIS A 307 -2.82 12.39 -9.98
CA HIS A 307 -2.72 10.95 -9.84
C HIS A 307 -2.39 10.63 -8.39
N TYR A 308 -3.27 9.87 -7.72
CA TYR A 308 -3.06 9.42 -6.35
C TYR A 308 -2.55 7.99 -6.25
N ILE A 309 -1.47 7.77 -5.49
CA ILE A 309 -1.07 6.43 -5.04
C ILE A 309 -1.46 6.29 -3.57
N ILE A 310 -2.37 5.36 -3.27
CA ILE A 310 -2.82 5.08 -1.90
C ILE A 310 -1.95 3.96 -1.30
N GLY A 311 -1.24 4.29 -0.23
CA GLY A 311 -0.48 3.36 0.60
C GLY A 311 -1.26 2.97 1.85
N LYS A 312 -0.57 2.45 2.86
CA LYS A 312 -1.20 2.19 4.16
C LYS A 312 -1.36 3.50 4.91
N GLY A 313 -2.60 3.95 5.09
CA GLY A 313 -2.95 5.14 5.89
C GLY A 313 -2.43 6.46 5.33
N SER A 314 -1.93 6.45 4.10
CA SER A 314 -1.23 7.60 3.49
C SER A 314 -1.42 7.59 1.98
N ILE A 315 -1.20 8.74 1.36
CA ILE A 315 -1.44 8.97 -0.06
C ILE A 315 -0.34 9.84 -0.64
N PHE A 316 0.08 9.51 -1.86
CA PHE A 316 1.02 10.29 -2.67
C PHE A 316 0.24 10.98 -3.79
N SER A 317 0.53 12.26 -4.03
CA SER A 317 -0.07 13.05 -5.10
C SER A 317 1.02 13.45 -6.09
N PHE A 318 0.88 13.03 -7.35
CA PHE A 318 1.81 13.46 -8.40
C PHE A 318 1.79 14.98 -8.58
N LYS A 319 0.63 15.64 -8.41
CA LYS A 319 0.54 17.11 -8.50
C LYS A 319 1.31 17.81 -7.38
N GLU A 320 1.18 17.35 -6.14
CA GLU A 320 1.84 17.99 -4.98
C GLU A 320 3.35 17.82 -5.01
N GLU A 321 3.82 16.72 -5.59
CA GLU A 321 5.24 16.44 -5.81
C GLU A 321 5.78 17.12 -7.09
N GLY A 322 4.95 17.91 -7.78
CA GLY A 322 5.33 18.66 -8.97
C GLY A 322 5.61 17.78 -10.21
N MET A 323 5.11 16.55 -10.22
CA MET A 323 5.28 15.58 -11.31
C MET A 323 4.20 15.69 -12.40
N ILE A 324 3.12 16.43 -12.14
CA ILE A 324 2.13 16.85 -13.14
C ILE A 324 2.20 18.38 -13.23
N GLU A 325 2.34 18.93 -14.43
CA GLU A 325 2.40 20.38 -14.60
C GLU A 325 1.01 21.00 -14.43
N ASN A 326 0.94 22.17 -13.79
CA ASN A 326 -0.31 22.91 -13.66
C ASN A 326 -0.73 23.44 -15.05
N PRO A 327 -1.88 23.03 -15.62
CA PRO A 327 -2.30 23.44 -16.96
C PRO A 327 -2.53 24.96 -17.10
N LEU A 328 -2.47 25.73 -16.01
CA LEU A 328 -2.53 27.18 -16.01
C LEU A 328 -1.19 27.90 -16.32
N ARG A 329 -0.08 27.19 -16.51
CA ARG A 329 1.23 27.82 -16.83
C ARG A 329 1.66 27.76 -18.29
N ASN A 330 1.06 26.91 -19.12
CA ASN A 330 1.45 26.75 -20.52
C ASN A 330 0.31 27.14 -21.47
N THR A 331 0.21 28.44 -21.73
CA THR A 331 -0.40 28.95 -22.96
C THR A 331 0.31 28.31 -24.16
N PRO A 332 -0.37 27.95 -25.26
CA PRO A 332 0.20 27.28 -26.45
C PRO A 332 1.42 27.98 -27.08
N SER A 333 1.67 29.24 -26.71
CA SER A 333 2.74 30.10 -27.20
C SER A 333 4.16 29.54 -26.99
N ILE A 334 4.42 28.86 -25.87
CA ILE A 334 5.79 28.47 -25.48
C ILE A 334 6.28 27.21 -26.21
N LYS A 335 5.38 26.28 -26.58
CA LYS A 335 5.75 25.08 -27.36
C LYS A 335 6.08 25.42 -28.81
N MET A 336 5.40 26.40 -29.43
CA MET A 336 5.72 26.86 -30.79
C MET A 336 7.09 27.54 -30.88
N GLU A 337 7.50 28.31 -29.86
CA GLU A 337 8.83 28.94 -29.83
C GLU A 337 9.96 27.91 -29.75
N LYS A 338 9.86 26.89 -28.88
CA LYS A 338 10.89 25.84 -28.76
C LYS A 338 10.99 24.94 -29.99
N VAL A 339 9.87 24.67 -30.66
CA VAL A 339 9.87 23.94 -31.93
C VAL A 339 10.53 24.80 -33.02
N ALA A 340 10.16 26.07 -33.14
CA ALA A 340 10.76 27.00 -34.12
C ALA A 340 12.26 27.24 -33.88
N GLU A 341 12.73 27.24 -32.64
CA GLU A 341 14.16 27.30 -32.31
C GLU A 341 14.91 26.04 -32.76
N LYS A 342 14.33 24.85 -32.53
CA LYS A 342 14.90 23.59 -33.03
C LYS A 342 14.95 23.53 -34.55
N THR A 343 13.91 23.97 -35.26
CA THR A 343 13.91 24.02 -36.74
C THR A 343 14.92 25.04 -37.27
N LYS A 344 15.06 26.20 -36.62
CA LYS A 344 16.10 27.18 -36.98
C LYS A 344 17.52 26.63 -36.82
N ILE A 345 17.79 25.85 -35.78
CA ILE A 345 19.12 25.25 -35.55
C ILE A 345 19.46 24.20 -36.62
N LEU A 346 18.47 23.41 -37.06
CA LEU A 346 18.61 22.40 -38.12
C LEU A 346 18.94 23.02 -39.50
N ASP A 347 18.43 24.24 -39.78
CA ASP A 347 18.71 24.94 -41.04
C ASP A 347 20.06 25.68 -41.09
N THR A 348 20.77 25.78 -39.96
CA THR A 348 22.10 26.40 -39.94
C THR A 348 23.16 25.51 -40.60
N LYS A 349 24.24 26.12 -41.14
CA LYS A 349 25.43 25.40 -41.64
C LYS A 349 25.99 24.39 -40.63
N LYS A 350 25.81 24.63 -39.33
CA LYS A 350 26.26 23.75 -38.24
C LYS A 350 25.33 22.55 -38.08
N GLY A 351 24.01 22.74 -38.18
CA GLY A 351 23.00 21.67 -38.17
C GLY A 351 23.16 20.70 -39.35
N LYS A 352 23.32 21.24 -40.57
CA LYS A 352 23.55 20.42 -41.78
C LYS A 352 24.83 19.57 -41.71
N LYS A 353 25.87 20.06 -41.00
CA LYS A 353 27.14 19.34 -40.81
C LYS A 353 27.01 18.18 -39.81
N ILE A 354 26.10 18.27 -38.84
CA ILE A 354 25.81 17.20 -37.87
C ILE A 354 25.01 16.07 -38.51
N ILE A 355 24.04 16.41 -39.37
CA ILE A 355 23.25 15.43 -40.12
C ILE A 355 24.16 14.63 -41.06
N LYS A 356 24.98 15.32 -41.86
CA LYS A 356 25.89 14.67 -42.80
C LYS A 356 26.88 13.71 -42.12
N ARG A 357 27.35 14.06 -40.92
CA ARG A 357 28.27 13.21 -40.14
C ARG A 357 27.58 11.96 -39.57
N LYS A 358 26.29 12.05 -39.24
CA LYS A 358 25.48 10.91 -38.78
C LYS A 358 25.07 10.00 -39.93
N GLU A 359 24.82 10.56 -41.12
CA GLU A 359 24.56 9.77 -42.33
C GLU A 359 25.82 8.98 -42.74
N GLU A 360 27.00 9.60 -42.68
CA GLU A 360 28.29 8.93 -42.94
C GLU A 360 28.64 7.84 -41.90
N GLU A 361 28.18 7.96 -40.64
CA GLU A 361 28.35 6.94 -39.59
C GLU A 361 27.38 5.75 -39.73
N LEU A 362 26.30 5.89 -40.51
CA LEU A 362 25.30 4.84 -40.75
C LEU A 362 25.58 4.01 -42.03
N GLU A 363 26.52 4.46 -42.87
CA GLU A 363 26.94 3.77 -44.11
C GLU A 363 28.26 2.97 -43.96
N LEU A 364 28.79 2.84 -42.73
CA LEU A 364 29.94 1.99 -42.35
C LEU A 364 29.48 0.86 -41.43
#